data_AF-A0A8T5FCZ9-F1
#
_entry.id   AF-A0A8T5FCZ9-F1
#
_cell.length_a   1.000
_cell.length_b   1.000
_cell.length_c   1.000
_cell.angle_alpha   90.00
_cell.angle_beta   90.00
_cell.angle_gamma   90.00
#
_symmetry.space_group_name_H-M   'P 1'
#
loop_
_entity.id
_entity.type
_entity.pdbx_description
1 polymer ?
#
loop_
_entity_poly.entity_id
_entity_poly.type
_entity_poly.pdbx_seq_one_letter_code
_entity_poly.pdbx_strand_id
1 'polypeptide(L)' 'MVEEKSYIEKCEDERKEMTPKTGYNVVQFDDFSPPGEMLTLIQHFEKKEDAEKFAKDNNNQEMPFYVYGPVEEDPKK' A
#
# COMPACT_ATOMS: atom_id res chain seq x y z
N MET A 1 -1.93 3.28 -30.90
CA MET A 1 -2.29 4.31 -29.92
C MET A 1 -2.20 3.63 -28.57
N VAL A 2 -1.33 4.09 -27.67
CA VAL A 2 -1.29 3.54 -26.32
C VAL A 2 -2.44 4.23 -25.59
N GLU A 3 -3.49 3.50 -25.25
CA GLU A 3 -4.53 4.03 -24.38
C GLU A 3 -3.86 4.39 -23.05
N GLU A 4 -3.85 5.68 -22.74
CA GLU A 4 -3.31 6.13 -21.47
C GLU A 4 -4.26 5.65 -20.36
N LYS A 5 -3.76 4.80 -19.46
CA LYS A 5 -4.54 4.33 -18.31
C LYS A 5 -5.09 5.53 -17.55
N SER A 6 -6.36 5.44 -17.17
CA SER A 6 -7.00 6.46 -16.35
C SER A 6 -6.29 6.61 -15.00
N TYR A 7 -6.48 7.77 -14.35
CA TYR A 7 -5.96 8.04 -13.01
C TYR A 7 -6.28 6.90 -12.03
N ILE A 8 -7.53 6.42 -12.05
CA ILE A 8 -8.00 5.37 -11.15
C ILE A 8 -7.28 4.04 -11.43
N GLU A 9 -7.11 3.67 -12.70
CA GLU A 9 -6.43 2.43 -13.08
C GLU A 9 -4.96 2.43 -12.64
N LYS A 10 -4.26 3.57 -12.75
CA LYS A 10 -2.88 3.70 -12.28
C LYS A 10 -2.79 3.47 -10.76
N CYS A 11 -3.68 4.09 -9.99
CA CYS A 11 -3.73 3.90 -8.52
C CYS A 11 -4.14 2.47 -8.13
N GLU A 12 -5.05 1.84 -8.87
CA GLU A 12 -5.46 0.47 -8.58
C GLU A 12 -4.37 -0.56 -8.87
N ASP A 13 -3.63 -0.37 -9.96
CA ASP A 13 -2.50 -1.23 -10.31
C ASP A 13 -1.37 -1.09 -9.29
N GLU A 14 -1.02 0.14 -8.91
CA GLU A 14 -0.05 0.41 -7.85
C GLU A 14 -0.47 -0.23 -6.51
N ARG A 15 -1.74 -0.07 -6.11
CA ARG A 15 -2.27 -0.71 -4.89
C ARG A 15 -2.13 -2.23 -4.94
N LYS A 16 -2.41 -2.85 -6.10
CA LYS A 16 -2.27 -4.31 -6.28
C LYS A 16 -0.80 -4.74 -6.17
N GLU A 17 0.13 -3.99 -6.74
CA GLU A 17 1.57 -4.27 -6.63
C GLU A 17 2.07 -4.18 -5.18
N MET A 18 1.51 -3.24 -4.41
CA MET A 18 1.83 -3.05 -3.01
C MET A 18 1.15 -4.03 -2.05
N THR A 19 0.15 -4.78 -2.53
CA THR A 19 -0.54 -5.78 -1.71
C THR A 19 0.22 -7.11 -1.73
N PRO A 20 0.78 -7.57 -0.59
CA PRO A 20 1.52 -8.81 -0.56
C PRO A 20 0.60 -10.03 -0.73
N LYS A 21 1.16 -11.19 -1.11
CA LYS A 21 0.42 -12.46 -1.12
C LYS A 21 0.34 -13.12 0.26
N THR A 22 1.32 -12.85 1.10
CA THR A 22 1.48 -13.39 2.46
C THR A 22 2.14 -12.33 3.32
N GLY A 23 1.82 -12.25 4.61
CA GLY A 23 2.36 -11.22 5.50
C GLY A 23 1.75 -9.83 5.24
N TYR A 24 2.44 -8.78 5.67
CA TYR A 24 1.94 -7.41 5.73
C TYR A 24 3.00 -6.43 5.21
N ASN A 25 2.63 -5.61 4.23
CA ASN A 25 3.47 -4.53 3.73
C ASN A 25 3.13 -3.23 4.46
N VAL A 26 4.13 -2.53 4.97
CA VAL A 26 3.98 -1.13 5.36
C VAL A 26 4.34 -0.27 4.16
N VAL A 27 3.38 0.53 3.72
CA VAL A 27 3.54 1.44 2.60
C VAL A 27 3.39 2.87 3.08
N GLN A 28 4.24 3.76 2.60
CA GLN A 28 4.10 5.19 2.81
C GLN A 28 3.30 5.77 1.65
N PHE A 29 2.35 6.66 1.97
CA PHE A 29 1.59 7.39 0.98
C PHE A 29 2.11 8.83 0.86
N ASP A 30 2.43 9.22 -0.37
CA ASP A 30 2.85 10.56 -0.74
C ASP A 30 1.83 11.17 -1.71
N ASP A 31 1.06 12.15 -1.24
CA ASP A 31 0.03 12.83 -2.01
C ASP A 31 0.59 13.87 -3.00
N PHE A 32 1.89 14.16 -2.93
CA PHE A 32 2.59 15.03 -3.88
C PHE A 32 3.12 14.27 -5.10
N SER A 33 3.16 12.94 -5.04
CA SER A 33 3.65 12.08 -6.12
C SER A 33 2.58 11.84 -7.21
N PRO A 34 2.99 11.57 -8.47
CA PRO A 34 2.05 11.31 -9.55
C PRO A 34 1.29 9.99 -9.36
N PRO A 35 0.09 9.84 -9.96
CA PRO A 35 -0.68 8.61 -9.85
C PRO A 35 0.07 7.40 -10.41
N GLY A 36 0.17 6.35 -9.61
CA GLY A 36 0.99 5.18 -9.91
C GLY A 36 2.37 5.20 -9.24
N GLU A 37 2.73 6.28 -8.53
CA GLU A 37 3.96 6.40 -7.74
C GLU A 37 3.71 6.99 -6.34
N MET A 38 2.45 7.02 -5.88
CA MET A 38 2.08 7.57 -4.57
C MET A 38 2.36 6.62 -3.40
N LEU A 39 2.56 5.33 -3.66
CA LEU A 39 2.78 4.29 -2.65
C LEU A 39 4.22 3.79 -2.72
N THR A 40 4.96 4.00 -1.64
CA THR A 40 6.31 3.46 -1.49
C THR A 40 6.30 2.31 -0.50
N LEU A 41 6.75 1.13 -0.89
CA LEU A 41 6.98 0.01 0.03
C LEU A 41 8.16 0.35 0.95
N ILE A 42 7.91 0.40 2.26
CA ILE A 42 8.91 0.74 3.26
C ILE A 42 9.49 -0.52 3.87
N GLN A 43 8.61 -1.44 4.29
CA GLN A 43 9.03 -2.68 4.91
C GLN A 43 7.97 -3.77 4.82
N HIS A 44 8.40 -5.03 4.73
CA HIS A 44 7.55 -6.21 4.82
C HIS A 44 7.68 -6.88 6.20
N PHE A 45 6.55 -7.34 6.75
CA PHE A 45 6.48 -8.07 8.01
C PHE A 45 5.63 -9.33 7.88
N GLU A 46 6.01 -10.40 8.58
CA GLU A 46 5.19 -11.61 8.60
C GLU A 46 3.94 -11.46 9.49
N LYS A 47 4.03 -10.61 10.53
CA LYS A 47 2.96 -10.42 11.53
C LYS A 47 2.35 -9.03 11.42
N LYS A 48 1.03 -8.97 11.57
CA LYS A 48 0.26 -7.73 11.58
C LYS A 48 0.70 -6.78 12.68
N GLU A 49 0.95 -7.32 13.88
CA GLU A 49 1.33 -6.54 15.06
C GLU A 49 2.63 -5.77 14.85
N ASP A 50 3.63 -6.39 14.22
CA ASP A 50 4.91 -5.77 13.94
C ASP A 50 4.78 -4.65 12.88
N ALA A 51 3.97 -4.89 11.84
CA ALA A 51 3.68 -3.88 10.81
C ALA A 51 2.93 -2.68 11.38
N GLU A 52 1.89 -2.91 12.20
CA GLU A 52 1.12 -1.84 12.84
C GLU A 52 1.97 -1.05 13.84
N LYS A 53 2.83 -1.74 14.60
CA LYS A 53 3.76 -1.09 15.52
C LYS A 53 4.73 -0.20 14.75
N PHE A 54 5.33 -0.70 13.67
CA PHE A 54 6.21 0.10 12.83
C PHE A 54 5.48 1.32 12.24
N ALA A 55 4.28 1.13 11.70
CA ALA A 55 3.49 2.22 11.13
C ALA A 55 3.13 3.27 12.19
N LYS A 56 2.81 2.87 13.43
CA LYS A 56 2.53 3.78 14.55
C LYS A 56 3.77 4.53 15.03
N ASP A 57 4.89 3.82 15.19
CA ASP A 57 6.14 4.37 15.70
C ASP A 57 6.76 5.38 14.71
N ASN A 58 6.52 5.20 13.40
CA ASN A 58 7.05 6.05 12.34
C ASN A 58 6.00 7.02 11.76
N ASN A 59 4.75 7.02 12.25
CA ASN A 59 3.70 7.84 11.65
C ASN A 59 4.04 9.33 11.79
N ASN A 60 4.13 10.02 10.66
CA ASN A 60 4.29 11.47 10.63
C ASN A 60 3.06 12.10 9.98
N GLN A 61 2.68 13.30 10.40
CA GLN A 61 1.45 13.95 9.93
C GLN A 61 1.50 14.35 8.45
N GLU A 62 2.69 14.44 7.86
CA GLU A 62 2.89 14.85 6.47
C GLU A 62 2.81 13.68 5.48
N MET A 63 3.26 12.49 5.88
CA MET A 63 3.27 11.31 5.01
C MET A 63 2.82 10.08 5.81
N PRO A 64 1.53 9.71 5.73
CA PRO A 64 0.99 8.62 6.51
C PRO A 64 1.50 7.26 6.01
N PHE A 65 1.68 6.33 6.95
CA PHE A 65 1.95 4.93 6.66
C PHE A 65 0.67 4.11 6.74
N TYR A 66 0.48 3.22 5.77
CA TYR A 66 -0.61 2.26 5.71
C TYR A 66 -0.07 0.83 5.78
N VAL A 67 -0.84 -0.06 6.39
CA VAL A 67 -0.52 -1.48 6.47
C VAL A 67 -1.43 -2.24 5.50
N TYR A 68 -0.82 -2.88 4.52
CA TYR A 68 -1.48 -3.69 3.51
C TYR A 68 -1.31 -5.15 3.90
N GLY A 69 -2.41 -5.78 4.28
CA GLY A 69 -2.45 -7.22 4.54
C GLY A 69 -2.33 -8.04 3.26
N PRO A 70 -2.25 -9.37 3.39
CA PRO A 70 -2.37 -10.21 2.22
C PRO A 70 -3.73 -9.94 1.57
N VAL A 71 -3.86 -10.23 0.27
CA VAL A 71 -5.20 -10.32 -0.34
C VAL A 71 -5.94 -11.42 0.40
N GLU A 72 -6.64 -11.07 1.48
CA GLU A 72 -7.65 -11.93 2.05
C GLU A 72 -8.67 -12.06 0.93
N GLU A 73 -8.79 -13.26 0.36
CA GLU A 73 -9.99 -13.62 -0.37
C GLU A 73 -11.12 -13.37 0.61
N ASP A 74 -11.74 -12.20 0.49
CA ASP A 74 -12.95 -11.79 1.20
C ASP A 74 -13.84 -13.04 1.23
N PRO A 75 -14.09 -13.67 2.40
CA PRO A 75 -15.06 -14.74 2.47
C PRO A 75 -16.41 -14.05 2.39
N LYS A 76 -16.77 -13.58 1.19
CA LYS A 76 -18.11 -13.13 0.85
C LYS A 76 -19.05 -14.27 1.22
N LYS A 77 -19.81 -14.08 2.29
CA LYS A 77 -21.10 -14.71 2.44
C LYS A 77 -22.10 -13.75 3.08
#